data_AF-V9W021-F1
#
_entry.id   AF-V9W021-F1
#
_cell.length_a   1.000
_cell.length_b   1.000
_cell.length_c   1.000
_cell.angle_alpha   90.00
_cell.angle_beta   90.00
_cell.angle_gamma   90.00
#
_symmetry.space_group_name_H-M   'P 1'
#
loop_
_entity.id
_entity.type
_entity.pdbx_description
1 polymer ?
#
loop_
_entity_poly.entity_id
_entity_poly.type
_entity_poly.pdbx_seq_one_letter_code
_entity_poly.pdbx_strand_id
1 'polypeptide(L)'
;MKQNLLIPALAAALLALSTPAQAADCYADYKAKQDNPLRLHYGVIQLSGPCKKQAARGEIQARIAPGGWKLLNVLSVFGPEGLQQRKANAGSYYLRF
;
A
#
# COMPACT_ATOMS: atom_id res chain seq x y z
N MET A 1 44.64 -45.85 -21.80
CA MET A 1 43.78 -45.09 -20.86
C MET A 1 43.10 -44.01 -21.70
N LYS A 2 41.82 -44.19 -22.07
CA LYS A 2 40.64 -43.54 -21.43
C LYS A 2 40.78 -42.00 -21.47
N GLN A 3 39.94 -41.17 -22.08
CA GLN A 3 38.57 -41.28 -22.62
C GLN A 3 38.33 -40.06 -23.54
N ASN A 4 37.55 -40.26 -24.62
CA ASN A 4 36.86 -39.21 -25.36
C ASN A 4 35.94 -38.37 -24.44
N LEU A 5 35.56 -37.16 -24.89
CA LEU A 5 34.22 -36.50 -24.81
C LEU A 5 34.42 -34.96 -24.88
N LEU A 6 34.35 -34.30 -26.05
CA LEU A 6 33.14 -33.75 -26.68
C LEU A 6 32.16 -33.03 -25.70
N ILE A 7 32.21 -31.68 -25.69
CA ILE A 7 31.13 -30.64 -25.74
C ILE A 7 29.90 -30.87 -24.82
N PRO A 8 29.43 -29.91 -23.96
CA PRO A 8 28.93 -28.56 -24.35
C PRO A 8 29.23 -27.42 -23.32
N ALA A 9 29.44 -26.15 -23.69
CA ALA A 9 28.51 -25.21 -24.33
C ALA A 9 27.11 -25.16 -23.67
N LEU A 10 27.00 -24.86 -22.37
CA LEU A 10 25.71 -24.53 -21.76
C LEU A 10 25.83 -23.72 -20.44
N ALA A 11 26.60 -22.63 -20.43
CA ALA A 11 26.58 -21.67 -19.31
C ALA A 11 25.59 -20.51 -19.58
N ALA A 12 24.38 -20.86 -20.04
CA ALA A 12 23.31 -19.92 -20.34
C ALA A 12 22.03 -20.36 -19.60
N ALA A 13 21.95 -20.13 -18.30
CA ALA A 13 20.69 -20.12 -17.58
C ALA A 13 20.87 -19.42 -16.24
N LEU A 14 19.83 -18.65 -15.86
CA LEU A 14 19.62 -18.03 -14.55
C LEU A 14 20.15 -16.61 -14.38
N LEU A 15 19.86 -15.73 -15.35
CA LEU A 15 19.40 -14.40 -14.95
C LEU A 15 17.98 -14.59 -14.39
N ALA A 16 17.90 -14.84 -13.08
CA ALA A 16 16.65 -14.77 -12.35
C ALA A 16 16.08 -13.37 -12.58
N LEU A 17 15.03 -13.29 -13.39
CA LEU A 17 14.17 -12.12 -13.52
C LEU A 17 13.56 -11.89 -12.14
N SER A 18 14.27 -11.12 -11.29
CA SER A 18 13.66 -10.45 -10.16
C SER A 18 12.72 -9.42 -10.76
N THR A 19 11.51 -9.85 -11.09
CA THR A 19 10.45 -8.91 -11.42
C THR A 19 10.29 -8.02 -10.19
N PRO A 20 10.38 -6.69 -10.32
CA PRO A 20 9.98 -5.83 -9.24
C PRO A 20 8.54 -6.22 -8.93
N ALA A 21 8.29 -6.67 -7.72
CA ALA A 21 6.93 -6.76 -7.20
C ALA A 21 6.43 -5.31 -7.21
N GLN A 22 5.83 -4.93 -8.33
CA GLN A 22 4.99 -3.74 -8.43
C GLN A 22 3.89 -4.03 -7.43
N ALA A 23 4.08 -3.57 -6.19
CA ALA A 23 3.01 -3.55 -5.22
C ALA A 23 1.91 -2.75 -5.92
N ALA A 24 0.84 -3.44 -6.32
CA ALA A 24 -0.31 -2.78 -6.91
C ALA A 24 -0.67 -1.62 -5.99
N ASP A 25 -0.78 -0.40 -6.53
CA ASP A 25 -1.00 0.77 -5.69
C ASP A 25 -2.24 0.52 -4.83
N CYS A 26 -1.99 0.46 -3.53
CA CYS A 26 -2.98 0.01 -2.58
C CYS A 26 -3.51 1.20 -1.80
N TYR A 27 -4.81 1.27 -1.64
CA TYR A 27 -5.43 2.40 -0.97
C TYR A 27 -6.37 1.92 0.11
N ALA A 28 -6.55 2.76 1.11
CA ALA A 28 -7.56 2.57 2.13
C ALA A 28 -8.33 3.86 2.32
N ASP A 29 -9.60 3.71 2.68
CA ASP A 29 -10.40 4.81 3.15
C ASP A 29 -10.79 4.60 4.60
N TYR A 30 -10.83 5.71 5.33
CA TYR A 30 -10.93 5.67 6.77
C TYR A 30 -11.71 6.87 7.31
N LYS A 31 -12.15 6.73 8.55
CA LYS A 31 -12.71 7.80 9.36
C LYS A 31 -11.77 8.08 10.52
N ALA A 32 -11.53 9.34 10.81
CA ALA A 32 -10.73 9.76 11.95
C ALA A 32 -11.34 10.96 12.67
N LYS A 33 -10.92 11.16 13.92
CA LYS A 33 -11.36 12.27 14.76
C LYS A 33 -10.19 13.00 15.41
N GLN A 34 -10.36 14.29 15.63
CA GLN A 34 -9.59 15.08 16.59
C GLN A 34 -10.50 15.35 17.78
N ASP A 35 -9.93 15.34 18.98
CA ASP A 35 -10.65 15.74 20.19
C ASP A 35 -10.20 17.18 20.57
N ASN A 36 -11.12 17.99 21.10
CA ASN A 36 -10.86 19.34 21.65
C ASN A 36 -10.15 20.35 20.72
N PRO A 37 -10.83 20.95 19.71
CA PRO A 37 -12.25 20.79 19.38
C PRO A 37 -12.53 19.48 18.64
N LEU A 38 -13.75 18.95 18.80
CA LEU A 38 -14.16 17.75 18.08
C LEU A 38 -14.23 18.04 16.57
N ARG A 39 -13.40 17.34 15.80
CA ARG A 39 -13.44 17.36 14.33
C ARG A 39 -13.47 15.94 13.82
N LEU A 40 -14.20 15.72 12.73
CA LEU A 40 -14.29 14.44 12.05
C LEU A 40 -13.84 14.62 10.60
N HIS A 41 -13.21 13.61 10.04
CA HIS A 41 -13.03 13.57 8.60
C HIS A 41 -13.01 12.14 8.05
N TYR A 42 -13.33 12.09 6.77
CA TYR A 42 -13.06 10.95 5.90
C TYR A 42 -11.75 11.22 5.16
N GLY A 43 -10.89 10.21 5.04
CA GLY A 43 -9.62 10.31 4.35
C GLY A 43 -9.38 9.12 3.45
N VAL A 44 -8.53 9.33 2.44
CA VAL A 44 -8.01 8.28 1.56
C VAL A 44 -6.50 8.34 1.64
N ILE A 45 -5.86 7.18 1.71
CA ILE A 45 -4.42 7.06 1.91
C ILE A 45 -3.88 5.90 1.08
N GLN A 46 -2.73 6.10 0.46
CA GLN A 46 -1.98 5.03 -0.19
C GLN A 46 -1.22 4.25 0.88
N LEU A 47 -1.36 2.93 0.90
CA LEU A 47 -0.66 2.04 1.82
C LEU A 47 0.69 1.64 1.24
N SER A 48 1.71 1.67 2.09
CA SER A 48 3.04 1.14 1.78
C SER A 48 3.14 -0.37 2.07
N GLY A 49 2.29 -0.86 2.97
CA GLY A 49 2.19 -2.27 3.36
C GLY A 49 1.27 -3.11 2.46
N PRO A 50 1.00 -4.36 2.86
CA PRO A 50 0.10 -5.24 2.12
C PRO A 50 -1.33 -4.70 2.09
N CYS A 51 -2.07 -4.97 0.99
CA CYS A 51 -3.48 -4.67 0.83
C CYS A 51 -4.41 -5.48 1.74
N LYS A 52 -4.29 -5.29 3.06
CA LYS A 52 -5.11 -5.96 4.08
C LYS A 52 -5.53 -4.94 5.12
N LYS A 53 -6.79 -5.01 5.54
CA LYS A 53 -7.37 -4.08 6.53
C LYS A 53 -6.58 -4.02 7.84
N GLN A 54 -6.07 -5.16 8.31
CA GLN A 54 -5.29 -5.26 9.54
C GLN A 54 -3.97 -4.48 9.43
N ALA A 55 -3.26 -4.64 8.30
CA ALA A 55 -2.01 -3.90 8.05
C ALA A 55 -2.27 -2.39 7.87
N ALA A 56 -3.36 -2.05 7.17
CA ALA A 56 -3.78 -0.66 6.96
C ALA A 56 -4.01 0.08 8.28
N ARG A 57 -4.67 -0.55 9.26
CA ARG A 57 -5.01 0.12 10.52
C ARG A 57 -3.78 0.68 11.26
N GLY A 58 -2.73 -0.12 11.39
CA GLY A 58 -1.50 0.30 12.06
C GLY A 58 -0.79 1.44 11.32
N GLU A 59 -0.64 1.29 10.00
CA GLU A 59 0.00 2.30 9.16
C GLU A 59 -0.76 3.63 9.19
N ILE A 60 -2.09 3.60 8.99
CA ILE A 60 -2.93 4.80 8.99
C ILE A 60 -2.86 5.50 10.35
N GLN A 61 -2.99 4.76 11.45
CA GLN A 61 -2.94 5.34 12.79
C GLN A 61 -1.60 6.04 13.04
N ALA A 62 -0.49 5.45 12.61
CA ALA A 62 0.84 6.05 12.75
C ALA A 62 0.98 7.34 11.92
N ARG A 63 0.45 7.38 10.70
CA ARG A 63 0.61 8.53 9.78
C ARG A 63 -0.28 9.72 10.12
N ILE A 64 -1.48 9.49 10.65
CA ILE A 64 -2.41 10.59 10.98
C ILE A 64 -2.21 11.15 12.40
N ALA A 65 -1.57 10.37 13.30
CA ALA A 65 -1.36 10.77 14.69
C ALA A 65 -0.53 12.06 14.86
N PRO A 66 0.56 12.32 14.09
CA PRO A 66 1.27 13.61 14.13
C PRO A 66 0.38 14.80 13.77
N GLY A 67 -0.66 14.57 12.96
CA GLY A 67 -1.69 15.57 12.66
C GLY A 67 -2.73 15.74 13.76
N GLY A 68 -2.59 15.08 14.91
CA GLY A 68 -3.56 15.11 16.02
C GLY A 68 -4.79 14.21 15.81
N TRP A 69 -4.84 13.45 14.72
CA TRP A 69 -5.99 12.61 14.39
C TRP A 69 -5.89 11.24 15.06
N LYS A 70 -7.04 10.73 15.51
CA LYS A 70 -7.25 9.39 16.03
C LYS A 70 -8.09 8.59 15.04
N LEU A 71 -7.58 7.44 14.63
CA LEU A 71 -8.26 6.55 13.70
C LEU A 71 -9.50 5.94 14.36
N LEU A 72 -10.67 6.12 13.73
CA LEU A 72 -11.91 5.51 14.17
C LEU A 72 -12.12 4.16 13.50
N ASN A 73 -12.11 4.15 12.17
CA ASN A 73 -12.41 2.96 11.39
C ASN A 73 -11.68 2.97 10.03
N VAL A 74 -11.27 1.79 9.58
CA VAL A 74 -10.85 1.52 8.20
C VAL A 74 -12.04 0.92 7.47
N LEU A 75 -12.62 1.67 6.53
CA LEU A 75 -13.87 1.29 5.88
C LEU A 75 -13.60 0.20 4.82
N SER A 76 -12.68 0.48 3.90
CA SER A 76 -12.27 -0.43 2.84
C SER A 76 -10.77 -0.32 2.54
N VAL A 77 -10.25 -1.39 1.93
CA VAL A 77 -8.95 -1.41 1.25
C VAL A 77 -9.26 -1.77 -0.20
N PHE A 78 -8.69 -1.05 -1.15
CA PHE A 78 -9.07 -1.09 -2.56
C PHE A 78 -7.87 -0.75 -3.47
N GLY A 79 -7.98 -1.09 -4.75
CA GLY A 79 -6.97 -0.76 -5.75
C GLY A 79 -7.19 0.61 -6.41
N PRO A 80 -6.36 0.96 -7.42
CA PRO A 80 -6.41 2.26 -8.08
C PRO A 80 -7.78 2.59 -8.69
N GLU A 81 -8.53 1.58 -9.11
CA GLU A 81 -9.87 1.71 -9.71
C GLU A 81 -10.87 2.40 -8.79
N GLY A 82 -10.74 2.23 -7.47
CA GLY A 82 -11.62 2.81 -6.47
C GLY A 82 -11.20 4.21 -5.99
N LEU A 83 -10.11 4.76 -6.52
CA LEU A 83 -9.48 5.94 -5.97
C LEU A 83 -10.23 7.23 -6.35
N GLN A 84 -10.52 7.41 -7.64
CA GLN A 84 -11.11 8.64 -8.16
C GLN A 84 -12.51 8.93 -7.58
N GLN A 85 -13.34 7.90 -7.40
CA GLN A 85 -14.69 8.04 -6.84
C GLN A 85 -14.71 8.54 -5.38
N ARG A 86 -13.58 8.46 -4.66
CA ARG A 86 -13.46 8.86 -3.24
C ARG A 86 -12.87 10.27 -3.06
N LYS A 87 -12.33 10.87 -4.13
CA LYS A 87 -11.66 12.17 -4.10
C LYS A 87 -12.53 13.29 -3.54
N ALA A 88 -13.76 13.42 -4.05
CA ALA A 88 -14.68 14.45 -3.60
C ALA A 88 -15.04 14.31 -2.11
N ASN A 89 -15.26 13.08 -1.65
CA ASN A 89 -15.61 12.79 -0.24
C ASN A 89 -14.44 13.06 0.72
N ALA A 90 -13.21 12.77 0.30
CA ALA A 90 -12.01 12.97 1.11
C ALA A 90 -11.55 14.43 1.14
N GLY A 91 -11.84 15.21 0.10
CA GLY A 91 -11.49 16.62 0.01
C GLY A 91 -10.02 16.86 0.36
N SER A 92 -9.77 17.69 1.38
CA SER A 92 -8.41 18.02 1.83
C SER A 92 -7.61 16.86 2.43
N TYR A 93 -8.24 15.71 2.67
CA TYR A 93 -7.63 14.50 3.24
C TYR A 93 -7.48 13.38 2.20
N TYR A 94 -7.65 13.71 0.92
CA TYR A 94 -7.35 12.81 -0.18
C TYR A 94 -5.84 12.70 -0.37
N LEU A 95 -5.27 11.53 -0.08
CA LEU A 95 -3.83 11.22 -0.23
C LEU A 95 -2.91 12.19 0.51
N ARG A 96 -3.42 12.84 1.56
CA ARG A 96 -2.67 13.87 2.30
C ARG A 96 -1.69 13.28 3.30
N PHE A 97 -2.12 12.23 3.99
CA PHE A 97 -1.34 11.57 5.03
C PHE A 97 -0.65 10.36 4.43
#